data_AF-A0A2G5ZJF9-F1
#
_entry.id   AF-A0A2G5ZJF9-F1
#
_cell.length_a   1.000
_cell.length_b   1.000
_cell.length_c   1.000
_cell.angle_alpha   90.00
_cell.angle_beta   90.00
_cell.angle_gamma   90.00
#
_symmetry.space_group_name_H-M   'P 1'
#
loop_
_entity.id
_entity.type
_entity.pdbx_description
1 polymer ?
#
loop_
_entity_poly.entity_id
_entity_poly.type
_entity_poly.pdbx_seq_one_letter_code
_entity_poly.pdbx_strand_id
1 'polypeptide(L)'
;MLLLILLFMWCVGEILVNYRVVKKKRLLFDDRFTKTICMAIASISSLAMALYLELLLSDNQLVTYLLPVLLGVFIGWRFGSLIKAPASLNGLYNGAMGGVMGMMLGAVLKNPALCNIPIDANSLIASNLFIITIFIAFSHSVVCFFIRYSMRG
;
A
#
# COMPACT_ATOMS: atom_id res chain seq x y z
N MET A 1 -9.71 -16.63 -1.92
CA MET A 1 -10.26 -15.28 -2.19
C MET A 1 -10.82 -14.58 -0.96
N LEU A 2 -11.67 -15.21 -0.12
CA LEU A 2 -12.25 -14.55 1.05
C LEU A 2 -11.20 -13.91 1.98
N LEU A 3 -10.09 -14.61 2.25
CA LEU A 3 -8.97 -14.07 3.03
C LEU A 3 -8.39 -12.78 2.44
N LEU A 4 -8.20 -12.71 1.11
CA LEU A 4 -7.67 -11.52 0.44
C LEU A 4 -8.61 -10.33 0.60
N ILE A 5 -9.92 -10.56 0.52
CA ILE A 5 -10.94 -9.52 0.74
C ILE A 5 -10.87 -9.02 2.18
N LEU A 6 -10.77 -9.92 3.16
CA LEU A 6 -10.64 -9.54 4.57
C LEU A 6 -9.37 -8.73 4.83
N LEU A 7 -8.22 -9.15 4.29
CA LEU A 7 -6.95 -8.44 4.43
C LEU A 7 -6.99 -7.08 3.72
N PHE A 8 -7.62 -7.01 2.55
CA PHE A 8 -7.83 -5.75 1.83
C PHE A 8 -8.66 -4.77 2.65
N MET A 9 -9.81 -5.22 3.17
CA MET A 9 -10.68 -4.40 4.01
C MET A 9 -9.97 -3.96 5.31
N TRP A 10 -9.12 -4.81 5.88
CA TRP A 10 -8.28 -4.48 7.02
C TRP A 10 -7.31 -3.34 6.69
N CYS A 11 -6.57 -3.44 5.58
CA CYS A 11 -5.67 -2.36 5.13
C CYS A 11 -6.43 -1.05 4.87
N VAL A 12 -7.61 -1.11 4.24
CA VAL A 12 -8.47 0.08 4.04
C VAL A 12 -8.86 0.71 5.37
N GLY A 13 -9.26 -0.11 6.36
CA GLY A 13 -9.61 0.36 7.70
C GLY A 13 -8.44 1.09 8.38
N GLU A 14 -7.25 0.48 8.35
CA GLU A 14 -6.04 1.07 8.91
C GLU A 14 -5.65 2.40 8.21
N ILE A 15 -5.77 2.48 6.88
CA ILE A 15 -5.54 3.70 6.11
C ILE A 15 -6.50 4.82 6.56
N LEU A 16 -7.79 4.52 6.68
CA LEU A 16 -8.80 5.50 7.09
C LEU A 16 -8.59 5.99 8.53
N VAL A 17 -8.26 5.08 9.46
CA VAL A 17 -7.95 5.44 10.85
C VAL A 17 -6.72 6.34 10.91
N ASN A 18 -5.63 5.98 10.24
CA ASN A 18 -4.41 6.78 10.23
C ASN A 18 -4.62 8.13 9.56
N TYR A 19 -5.38 8.19 8.47
CA TYR A 19 -5.74 9.46 7.82
C TYR A 19 -6.45 10.41 8.79
N ARG A 20 -7.41 9.90 9.57
CA ARG A 20 -8.11 10.70 10.60
C ARG A 20 -7.16 11.18 11.70
N VAL A 21 -6.28 10.31 12.19
CA VAL A 21 -5.30 10.65 13.24
C VAL A 21 -4.33 11.72 12.75
N VAL A 22 -3.73 11.53 11.57
CA VAL A 22 -2.79 12.50 10.97
C VAL A 22 -3.51 13.83 10.72
N LYS A 23 -4.72 13.82 10.15
CA LYS A 23 -5.49 15.05 9.92
C LYS A 23 -5.76 15.82 11.21
N LYS A 24 -6.07 15.14 12.31
CA LYS A 24 -6.35 15.78 13.61
C LYS A 24 -5.09 16.34 14.27
N LYS A 25 -3.96 15.63 14.17
CA LYS A 25 -2.73 15.93 14.93
C LYS A 25 -1.62 16.60 14.10
N ARG A 26 -1.88 16.96 12.84
CA ARG A 26 -0.88 17.56 11.92
C ARG A 26 -0.20 18.85 12.39
N LEU A 27 -0.80 19.59 13.33
CA LEU A 27 -0.26 20.87 13.81
C LEU A 27 0.81 20.70 14.90
N LEU A 28 1.02 19.48 15.41
CA LEU A 28 1.89 19.21 16.55
C LEU A 28 3.35 18.90 16.15
N PHE A 29 3.63 18.66 14.86
CA PHE A 29 4.91 18.13 14.41
C PHE A 29 5.65 19.07 13.46
N ASP A 30 6.97 19.08 13.61
CA ASP A 30 7.90 19.75 12.71
C ASP A 30 7.79 19.20 11.28
N ASP A 31 8.11 20.03 10.28
CA ASP A 31 7.96 19.68 8.86
C ASP A 31 8.75 18.41 8.47
N ARG A 32 9.89 18.15 9.12
CA ARG A 32 10.73 16.98 8.85
C ARG A 32 10.07 15.67 9.30
N PHE A 33 9.49 15.63 10.49
CA PHE A 33 8.81 14.44 11.01
C PHE A 33 7.56 14.13 10.19
N THR A 34 6.79 15.18 9.89
CA THR A 34 5.57 15.06 9.11
C THR A 34 5.85 14.56 7.69
N LYS A 35 6.97 14.99 7.08
CA LYS A 35 7.44 14.47 5.79
C LYS A 35 7.74 12.97 5.84
N THR A 36 8.46 12.49 6.85
CA THR A 36 8.79 11.06 7.01
C THR A 36 7.55 10.21 7.22
N ILE A 37 6.61 10.65 8.06
CA ILE A 37 5.34 9.96 8.29
C ILE A 37 4.54 9.87 6.98
N CYS A 38 4.49 10.97 6.21
CA CYS A 38 3.82 10.99 4.91
C CYS A 38 4.45 10.02 3.91
N MET A 39 5.78 9.96 3.84
CA MET A 39 6.47 9.01 2.96
C MET A 39 6.12 7.57 3.33
N ALA A 40 6.28 7.22 4.61
CA ALA A 40 6.07 5.87 5.10
C ALA A 40 4.63 5.41 4.89
N ILE A 41 3.64 6.26 5.20
CA ILE A 41 2.23 5.89 5.03
C ILE A 41 1.83 5.81 3.56
N ALA A 42 2.29 6.74 2.74
CA ALA A 42 1.97 6.77 1.32
C ALA A 42 2.55 5.53 0.62
N SER A 43 3.81 5.17 0.89
CA SER A 43 4.45 4.02 0.26
C SER A 43 3.79 2.70 0.66
N ILE A 44 3.69 2.41 1.96
CA ILE A 44 3.18 1.11 2.43
C ILE A 44 1.68 0.93 2.12
N SER A 45 0.89 2.00 2.22
CA SER A 45 -0.54 1.94 1.94
C SER A 45 -0.81 1.80 0.45
N SER A 46 -0.07 2.51 -0.39
CA SER A 46 -0.22 2.40 -1.85
C SER A 46 0.24 1.03 -2.35
N LEU A 47 1.32 0.50 -1.78
CA LEU A 47 1.81 -0.85 -2.07
C LEU A 47 0.78 -1.92 -1.70
N ALA A 48 0.27 -1.89 -0.46
CA ALA A 48 -0.73 -2.86 -0.02
C ALA A 48 -2.00 -2.77 -0.88
N MET A 49 -2.51 -1.57 -1.11
CA MET A 49 -3.73 -1.37 -1.89
C MET A 49 -3.58 -1.80 -3.35
N ALA A 50 -2.46 -1.47 -3.99
CA ALA A 50 -2.22 -1.88 -5.37
C ALA A 50 -2.05 -3.40 -5.48
N LEU A 51 -1.33 -4.03 -4.55
CA LEU A 51 -1.18 -5.48 -4.49
C LEU A 51 -2.53 -6.19 -4.39
N TYR A 52 -3.38 -5.79 -3.44
CA TYR A 52 -4.67 -6.44 -3.25
C TYR A 52 -5.62 -6.21 -4.42
N LEU A 53 -5.62 -5.01 -5.01
CA LEU A 53 -6.40 -4.73 -6.21
C LEU A 53 -5.94 -5.60 -7.36
N GLU A 54 -4.63 -5.69 -7.61
CA GLU A 54 -4.09 -6.56 -8.65
C GLU A 54 -4.53 -8.01 -8.43
N LEU A 55 -4.42 -8.53 -7.21
CA LEU A 55 -4.82 -9.91 -6.89
C LEU A 55 -6.34 -10.17 -6.96
N LEU A 56 -7.18 -9.14 -6.76
CA LEU A 56 -8.64 -9.25 -6.80
C LEU A 56 -9.21 -9.01 -8.21
N LEU A 57 -8.53 -8.25 -9.06
CA LEU A 57 -8.95 -7.98 -10.43
C LEU A 57 -8.54 -9.12 -11.38
N SER A 58 -9.38 -9.35 -12.40
CA SER A 58 -9.14 -10.33 -13.46
C SER A 58 -8.09 -9.83 -14.47
N ASP A 59 -7.31 -10.74 -15.04
CA ASP A 59 -6.18 -10.45 -15.95
C ASP A 59 -6.58 -9.83 -17.31
N ASN A 60 -7.87 -9.79 -17.65
CA ASN A 60 -8.33 -9.44 -19.00
C ASN A 60 -8.68 -7.96 -19.22
N GLN A 61 -8.30 -7.04 -18.34
CA GLN A 61 -8.69 -5.63 -18.45
C GLN A 61 -7.50 -4.68 -18.34
N LEU A 62 -7.42 -3.71 -19.26
CA LEU A 62 -6.51 -2.55 -19.19
C LEU A 62 -6.65 -1.79 -17.86
N VAL A 63 -7.86 -1.85 -17.28
CA VAL A 63 -8.22 -1.33 -15.95
C VAL A 63 -7.37 -1.98 -14.85
N THR A 64 -7.01 -3.25 -14.99
CA THR A 64 -6.22 -4.01 -14.01
C THR A 64 -4.84 -3.41 -13.80
N TYR A 65 -4.22 -2.87 -14.85
CA TYR A 65 -2.90 -2.24 -14.74
C TYR A 65 -2.98 -0.75 -14.37
N LEU A 66 -3.94 0.02 -14.86
CA LEU A 66 -3.92 1.47 -14.59
C LEU A 66 -4.46 1.80 -13.19
N LEU A 67 -5.48 1.07 -12.74
CA LEU A 67 -6.24 1.39 -11.54
C LEU A 67 -5.42 1.28 -10.23
N PRO A 68 -4.58 0.24 -10.03
CA PRO A 68 -3.73 0.14 -8.84
C PRO A 68 -2.76 1.31 -8.70
N VAL A 69 -2.16 1.76 -9.80
CA VAL A 69 -1.23 2.90 -9.80
C VAL A 69 -1.96 4.21 -9.52
N LEU A 70 -3.09 4.45 -10.19
CA LEU A 70 -3.89 5.65 -9.95
C LEU A 70 -4.36 5.72 -8.49
N LEU A 71 -4.72 4.58 -7.89
CA LEU A 71 -5.12 4.52 -6.50
C LEU A 71 -3.95 4.77 -5.54
N GLY A 72 -2.76 4.28 -5.86
CA GLY A 72 -1.53 4.63 -5.13
C GLY A 72 -1.20 6.12 -5.19
N VAL A 73 -1.28 6.73 -6.38
CA VAL A 73 -1.11 8.18 -6.56
C VAL A 73 -2.16 8.95 -5.74
N PHE A 74 -3.43 8.50 -5.76
CA PHE A 74 -4.50 9.12 -5.00
C PHE A 74 -4.26 9.06 -3.49
N ILE A 75 -3.81 7.91 -2.97
CA ILE A 75 -3.44 7.77 -1.54
C ILE A 75 -2.29 8.72 -1.19
N GLY A 76 -1.23 8.71 -2.01
CA GLY A 76 -0.08 9.60 -1.84
C GLY A 76 -0.46 11.08 -1.83
N TRP A 77 -1.33 11.48 -2.76
CA TRP A 77 -1.87 12.84 -2.81
C TRP A 77 -2.72 13.16 -1.58
N ARG A 78 -3.60 12.26 -1.14
CA ARG A 78 -4.46 12.50 0.04
C ARG A 78 -3.63 12.74 1.29
N PHE A 79 -2.63 11.90 1.57
CA PHE A 79 -1.74 12.13 2.72
C PHE A 79 -0.82 13.33 2.51
N GLY A 80 -0.28 13.52 1.31
CA GLY A 80 0.58 14.67 0.99
C GLY A 80 -0.12 16.01 1.09
N SER A 81 -1.43 16.07 0.76
CA SER A 81 -2.25 17.29 0.84
C SER A 81 -2.48 17.78 2.26
N LEU A 82 -2.29 16.92 3.28
CA LEU A 82 -2.46 17.32 4.67
C LEU A 82 -1.30 18.19 5.18
N ILE A 83 -0.20 18.27 4.45
CA ILE A 83 1.09 18.85 4.85
C ILE A 83 1.52 19.91 3.83
N LYS A 84 2.22 20.97 4.27
CA LYS A 84 2.72 22.02 3.38
C LYS A 84 3.78 21.48 2.38
N ALA A 85 3.91 22.13 1.23
CA ALA A 85 4.98 21.82 0.26
C ALA A 85 6.35 21.99 0.94
N PRO A 86 7.33 21.06 0.77
CA PRO A 86 7.48 20.03 -0.27
C PRO A 86 6.95 18.61 0.09
N ALA A 87 6.26 18.43 1.21
CA ALA A 87 5.79 17.10 1.62
C ALA A 87 4.71 16.51 0.68
N SER A 88 3.94 17.36 0.01
CA SER A 88 2.90 16.96 -0.95
C SER A 88 3.46 16.23 -2.18
N LEU A 89 4.49 16.80 -2.82
CA LEU A 89 5.21 16.17 -3.93
C LEU A 89 5.80 14.83 -3.53
N ASN A 90 6.35 14.78 -2.31
CA ASN A 90 6.98 13.58 -1.81
C ASN A 90 5.97 12.47 -1.49
N GLY A 91 4.79 12.83 -0.94
CA GLY A 91 3.68 11.91 -0.76
C GLY A 91 3.18 11.35 -2.09
N LEU A 92 3.06 12.19 -3.12
CA LEU A 92 2.65 11.77 -4.46
C LEU A 92 3.67 10.80 -5.10
N TYR A 93 4.97 11.12 -5.03
CA TYR A 93 6.04 10.26 -5.54
C TYR A 93 6.05 8.89 -4.83
N ASN A 94 5.99 8.88 -3.50
CA ASN A 94 6.00 7.64 -2.72
C ASN A 94 4.72 6.83 -2.91
N GLY A 95 3.57 7.49 -3.10
CA GLY A 95 2.32 6.82 -3.44
C GLY A 95 2.36 6.18 -4.83
N ALA A 96 2.90 6.88 -5.83
CA ALA A 96 3.10 6.35 -7.18
C ALA A 96 4.04 5.13 -7.16
N MET A 97 5.20 5.26 -6.53
CA MET A 97 6.17 4.16 -6.42
C MET A 97 5.59 2.97 -5.67
N GLY A 98 4.89 3.20 -4.55
CA GLY A 98 4.17 2.15 -3.83
C GLY A 98 3.14 1.45 -4.71
N GLY A 99 2.34 2.21 -5.47
CA GLY A 99 1.34 1.65 -6.39
C GLY A 99 1.95 0.78 -7.49
N VAL A 100 3.04 1.24 -8.12
CA VAL A 100 3.77 0.46 -9.13
C VAL A 100 4.36 -0.81 -8.54
N MET A 101 5.05 -0.70 -7.40
CA MET A 101 5.67 -1.87 -6.73
C MET A 101 4.63 -2.89 -6.27
N GLY A 102 3.49 -2.44 -5.75
CA GLY A 102 2.40 -3.31 -5.33
C GLY A 102 1.78 -4.08 -6.49
N MET A 103 1.53 -3.41 -7.63
CA MET A 103 1.05 -4.07 -8.83
C MET A 103 2.06 -5.07 -9.38
N MET A 104 3.34 -4.69 -9.51
CA MET A 104 4.38 -5.60 -10.00
C MET A 104 4.46 -6.86 -9.13
N LEU A 105 4.42 -6.70 -7.80
CA LEU A 105 4.39 -7.83 -6.88
C LEU A 105 3.14 -8.69 -7.09
N GLY A 106 1.97 -8.08 -7.27
CA GLY A 106 0.72 -8.80 -7.54
C GLY A 106 0.75 -9.61 -8.84
N ALA A 107 1.29 -9.01 -9.91
CA ALA A 107 1.45 -9.67 -11.20
C ALA A 107 2.40 -10.87 -11.10
N VAL A 108 3.52 -10.73 -10.38
CA VAL A 108 4.48 -11.82 -10.13
C VAL A 108 3.86 -12.94 -9.30
N LEU A 109 3.01 -12.62 -8.31
CA LEU A 109 2.30 -13.63 -7.52
C LEU A 109 1.27 -14.43 -8.33
N LYS A 110 0.64 -13.80 -9.32
CA LYS A 110 -0.27 -14.48 -10.26
C LYS A 110 0.50 -15.33 -11.28
N ASN A 111 1.59 -14.79 -11.80
CA ASN A 111 2.40 -15.43 -12.83
C ASN A 111 3.91 -15.30 -12.53
N PRO A 112 4.50 -16.28 -11.82
CA PRO A 112 5.92 -16.22 -11.43
C PRO A 112 6.88 -16.35 -12.63
N ALA A 113 6.42 -16.80 -13.81
CA ALA A 113 7.24 -16.85 -15.01
C ALA A 113 7.67 -15.44 -15.50
N LEU A 114 6.98 -14.38 -15.08
CA LEU A 114 7.42 -12.99 -15.33
C LEU A 114 8.83 -12.70 -14.80
N CYS A 115 9.28 -13.46 -13.79
CA CYS A 115 10.61 -13.34 -13.21
C CYS A 115 11.52 -14.56 -13.50
N ASN A 116 11.17 -15.39 -14.50
CA ASN A 116 11.86 -16.66 -14.78
C ASN A 116 11.95 -17.60 -13.57
N ILE A 117 10.98 -17.54 -12.65
CA ILE A 117 10.89 -18.46 -11.52
C ILE A 117 10.21 -19.73 -12.01
N PRO A 118 10.81 -20.93 -11.81
CA PRO A 118 10.26 -22.18 -12.31
C PRO A 118 8.88 -22.47 -11.71
N ILE A 119 7.94 -22.86 -12.57
CA ILE A 119 6.57 -23.21 -12.19
C ILE A 119 6.55 -24.70 -11.80
N ASP A 120 7.08 -25.01 -10.62
CA ASP A 120 7.26 -26.40 -10.20
C ASP A 120 5.95 -27.06 -9.72
N ALA A 121 5.04 -26.31 -9.10
CA ALA A 121 3.73 -26.81 -8.66
C ALA A 121 2.71 -25.70 -8.36
N ASN A 122 1.45 -25.89 -8.77
CA ASN A 122 0.34 -24.96 -8.47
C ASN A 122 0.10 -24.76 -6.96
N SER A 123 0.39 -25.77 -6.14
CA SER A 123 0.27 -25.70 -4.67
C SER A 123 1.29 -24.75 -4.04
N LEU A 124 2.47 -24.61 -4.64
CA LEU A 124 3.55 -23.75 -4.17
C LEU A 124 3.24 -22.28 -4.47
N ILE A 125 2.63 -22.00 -5.64
CA ILE A 125 2.14 -20.67 -6.02
C ILE A 125 1.07 -20.18 -5.04
N ALA A 126 0.06 -21.03 -4.78
CA ALA A 126 -1.01 -20.69 -3.84
C ALA A 126 -0.48 -20.39 -2.43
N SER A 127 0.48 -21.20 -1.95
CA SER A 127 1.10 -21.00 -0.63
C SER A 127 1.87 -19.68 -0.56
N ASN A 128 2.70 -19.37 -1.56
CA ASN A 128 3.46 -18.13 -1.62
C ASN A 128 2.55 -16.90 -1.68
N LEU A 129 1.46 -16.96 -2.44
CA LEU A 129 0.47 -15.90 -2.52
C LEU A 129 -0.11 -15.57 -1.14
N PHE A 130 -0.53 -16.58 -0.38
CA PHE A 130 -1.08 -16.35 0.96
C PHE A 130 -0.04 -15.85 1.97
N ILE A 131 1.16 -16.43 1.97
CA ILE A 131 2.24 -16.03 2.88
C ILE A 131 2.63 -14.57 2.64
N ILE A 132 2.82 -14.17 1.38
CA ILE A 132 3.25 -12.82 1.02
C ILE A 132 2.14 -11.80 1.31
N THR A 133 0.88 -12.12 1.02
CA THR A 133 -0.24 -11.21 1.32
C THR A 133 -0.43 -10.99 2.81
N ILE A 134 -0.37 -12.06 3.62
CA ILE A 134 -0.41 -11.94 5.09
C ILE A 134 0.77 -11.10 5.61
N PHE A 135 1.98 -11.35 5.09
CA PHE A 135 3.17 -10.57 5.46
C PHE A 135 2.98 -9.08 5.15
N ILE A 136 2.47 -8.72 3.97
CA ILE A 136 2.22 -7.32 3.60
C ILE A 136 1.15 -6.69 4.48
N ALA A 137 0.05 -7.38 4.80
CA ALA A 137 -0.96 -6.86 5.74
C ALA A 137 -0.37 -6.63 7.15
N PHE A 138 0.47 -7.54 7.61
CA PHE A 138 1.16 -7.42 8.88
C PHE A 138 2.12 -6.22 8.89
N SER A 139 3.00 -6.12 7.89
CA SER A 139 3.92 -4.97 7.75
C SER A 139 3.18 -3.65 7.64
N HIS A 140 2.08 -3.59 6.88
CA HIS A 140 1.21 -2.41 6.79
C HIS A 140 0.66 -2.02 8.17
N SER A 141 0.14 -2.99 8.91
CA SER A 141 -0.40 -2.77 10.25
C SER A 141 0.65 -2.29 11.25
N VAL A 142 1.87 -2.84 11.19
CA VAL A 142 3.00 -2.44 12.04
C VAL A 142 3.43 -1.00 11.75
N VAL A 143 3.56 -0.62 10.47
CA VAL A 143 3.90 0.76 10.09
C VAL A 143 2.81 1.73 10.54
N CYS A 144 1.53 1.39 10.29
CA CYS A 144 0.38 2.16 10.77
C CYS A 144 0.33 2.26 12.30
N PHE A 145 0.72 1.21 13.03
CA PHE A 145 0.85 1.25 14.48
C PHE A 145 1.96 2.22 14.92
N PHE A 146 3.15 2.14 14.33
CA PHE A 146 4.25 3.05 14.65
C PHE A 146 3.92 4.51 14.35
N ILE A 147 3.20 4.79 13.25
CA ILE A 147 2.73 6.13 12.94
C ILE A 147 1.77 6.62 14.03
N ARG A 148 0.74 5.84 14.37
CA ARG A 148 -0.19 6.21 15.45
C ARG A 148 0.51 6.41 16.79
N TYR A 149 1.48 5.56 17.11
CA TYR A 149 2.28 5.65 18.33
C TYR A 149 3.14 6.93 18.35
N SER A 150 3.80 7.27 17.25
CA SER A 150 4.59 8.51 17.13
C SER A 150 3.74 9.77 17.34
N MET A 151 2.46 9.71 16.96
CA MET A 151 1.51 10.81 17.12
C MET A 151 0.84 10.82 18.50
N ARG A 152 1.16 9.92 19.44
CA ARG A 152 0.59 9.93 20.80
C ARG A 152 1.31 10.86 21.77
N GLY A 153 2.56 11.23 21.51
CA GLY A 153 3.23 12.34 22.17
C GLY A 153 2.52 13.66 21.89
#